data_AF-A0A942TFN4-F1
#
_entry.id   AF-A0A942TFN4-F1
#
_cell.length_a   1.000
_cell.length_b   1.000
_cell.length_c   1.000
_cell.angle_alpha   90.00
_cell.angle_beta   90.00
_cell.angle_gamma   90.00
#
_symmetry.space_group_name_H-M   'P 1'
#
loop_
_entity.id
_entity.type
_entity.pdbx_description
1 polymer ?
#
loop_
_entity_poly.entity_id
_entity_poly.type
_entity_poly.pdbx_seq_one_letter_code
_entity_poly.pdbx_strand_id
1 'polypeptide(L)'
;MEIRVRSGDTLWHYSQLFFIPTVLIIDSNPGINPNALQVGQTIKIPGFTEQTHTIRSGDTFWKIAQSHHLNIDALLLLNQNMNPSQLQVGQTIRIPLRVTTLTMDGVDHYDFQRMRNDIEKLLVIYPFVKRREAGKSVDNLSLYDLRVGKTNRKIQMNASFHANEWITSPILMKFLNEYLLALTNGQNISGVSALSIYERAQLSAVPMVNPDGVSLVLNGPPAARHEEVIRLNRGSTDFSGWKANIRGVDLNKQFPANWEFEKERKPKVPGPRDYPGPSTLTEPETKAMADLVRNESFARLLALHTQGKEIFWGYEGLEPPESEVLANDFARLSGYTAIRYVDSYAGYKDWFIQDFRRPGFTVELGLGQNPLPISQYDEIYAHVKPLLVRALI
;
A
#
# COMPACT_ATOMS: atom_id res chain seq x y z
N MET A 1 15.71 9.92 7.02
CA MET A 1 16.75 10.82 7.60
C MET A 1 17.61 11.39 6.48
N GLU A 2 18.15 12.60 6.64
CA GLU A 2 19.05 13.22 5.67
C GLU A 2 20.45 13.46 6.24
N ILE A 3 21.48 13.14 5.47
CA ILE A 3 22.90 13.36 5.80
C ILE A 3 23.56 14.20 4.72
N ARG A 4 24.71 14.81 5.03
CA ARG A 4 25.52 15.56 4.05
C ARG A 4 26.82 14.82 3.73
N VAL A 5 27.18 14.79 2.46
CA VAL A 5 28.40 14.13 1.99
C VAL A 5 29.65 14.84 2.51
N ARG A 6 30.57 14.09 3.11
CA ARG A 6 31.92 14.56 3.48
C ARG A 6 32.94 14.12 2.44
N SER A 7 34.15 14.66 2.52
CA SER A 7 35.25 14.24 1.67
C SER A 7 35.53 12.74 1.84
N GLY A 8 35.55 11.99 0.73
CA GLY A 8 35.82 10.55 0.72
C GLY A 8 34.63 9.64 1.04
N ASP A 9 33.46 10.19 1.40
CA ASP A 9 32.26 9.38 1.64
C ASP A 9 31.76 8.72 0.33
N THR A 10 31.17 7.54 0.45
CA THR A 10 30.52 6.81 -0.66
C THR A 10 29.16 6.25 -0.22
N LEU A 11 28.27 5.93 -1.16
CA LEU A 11 27.03 5.24 -0.82
C LEU A 11 27.28 3.85 -0.20
N TRP A 12 28.39 3.21 -0.57
CA TRP A 12 28.81 1.95 0.06
C TRP A 12 29.20 2.15 1.52
N HIS A 13 29.95 3.22 1.84
CA HIS A 13 30.26 3.57 3.24
C HIS A 13 28.98 3.75 4.06
N TYR A 14 28.01 4.52 3.55
CA TYR A 14 26.73 4.71 4.23
C TYR A 14 25.93 3.42 4.38
N SER A 15 25.99 2.54 3.38
CA SER A 15 25.39 1.20 3.42
C SER A 15 25.94 0.38 4.58
N GLN A 16 27.26 0.37 4.79
CA GLN A 16 27.90 -0.30 5.92
C GLN A 16 27.59 0.37 7.25
N LEU A 17 27.67 1.70 7.30
CA LEU A 17 27.45 2.49 8.51
C LEU A 17 26.03 2.32 9.07
N PHE A 18 25.03 2.32 8.19
CA PHE A 18 23.63 2.22 8.56
C PHE A 18 23.04 0.82 8.36
N PHE A 19 23.84 -0.19 7.97
CA PHE A 19 23.37 -1.54 7.66
C PHE A 19 22.12 -1.54 6.74
N ILE A 20 22.15 -0.72 5.70
CA ILE A 20 21.08 -0.62 4.69
C ILE A 20 21.64 -1.14 3.37
N PRO A 21 20.96 -2.04 2.64
CA PRO A 21 21.37 -2.44 1.30
C PRO A 21 21.61 -1.22 0.40
N THR A 22 22.77 -1.18 -0.26
CA THR A 22 23.19 0.00 -1.05
C THR A 22 22.15 0.37 -2.12
N VAL A 23 21.46 -0.63 -2.71
CA VAL A 23 20.39 -0.41 -3.68
C VAL A 23 19.25 0.44 -3.13
N LEU A 24 18.86 0.26 -1.87
CA LEU A 24 17.79 1.05 -1.25
C LEU A 24 18.22 2.50 -1.01
N ILE A 25 19.51 2.74 -0.74
CA ILE A 25 20.07 4.10 -0.64
C ILE A 25 20.07 4.75 -2.03
N ILE A 26 20.51 4.04 -3.07
CA ILE A 26 20.49 4.55 -4.44
C ILE A 26 19.06 4.92 -4.86
N ASP A 27 18.11 4.01 -4.67
CA ASP A 27 16.72 4.21 -5.12
C ASP A 27 15.97 5.27 -4.28
N SER A 28 16.47 5.58 -3.07
CA SER A 28 16.00 6.70 -2.23
C SER A 28 16.49 8.07 -2.71
N ASN A 29 17.47 8.10 -3.61
CA ASN A 29 18.17 9.31 -4.05
C ASN A 29 18.17 9.43 -5.59
N PRO A 30 16.99 9.51 -6.23
CA PRO A 30 16.91 9.61 -7.67
C PRO A 30 17.63 10.86 -8.18
N GLY A 31 18.42 10.70 -9.25
CA GLY A 31 19.21 11.78 -9.85
C GLY A 31 20.61 11.99 -9.25
N ILE A 32 20.96 11.29 -8.17
CA ILE A 32 22.33 11.31 -7.64
C ILE A 32 23.18 10.27 -8.36
N ASN A 33 24.38 10.67 -8.81
CA ASN A 33 25.36 9.74 -9.38
C ASN A 33 26.05 8.97 -8.23
N PRO A 34 25.83 7.65 -8.08
CA PRO A 34 26.37 6.88 -6.96
C PRO A 34 27.90 6.79 -6.94
N ASN A 35 28.56 7.05 -8.08
CA ASN A 35 30.02 6.97 -8.23
C ASN A 35 30.72 8.34 -8.16
N ALA A 36 29.97 9.43 -8.01
CA ALA A 36 30.51 10.79 -8.03
C ALA A 36 29.74 11.70 -7.07
N LEU A 37 29.78 11.38 -5.77
CA LEU A 37 29.16 12.19 -4.73
C LEU A 37 29.92 13.51 -4.57
N GLN A 38 29.18 14.61 -4.41
CA GLN A 38 29.77 15.93 -4.17
C GLN A 38 29.75 16.26 -2.69
N VAL A 39 30.85 16.82 -2.15
CA VAL A 39 30.90 17.29 -0.76
C VAL A 39 29.77 18.30 -0.51
N GLY A 40 29.03 18.11 0.59
CA GLY A 40 27.86 18.89 0.97
C GLY A 40 26.55 18.44 0.34
N GLN A 41 26.57 17.52 -0.63
CA GLN A 41 25.36 16.93 -1.22
C GLN A 41 24.52 16.21 -0.16
N THR A 42 23.20 16.40 -0.19
CA THR A 42 22.29 15.71 0.71
C THR A 42 21.99 14.30 0.22
N ILE A 43 22.13 13.31 1.09
CA ILE A 43 21.75 11.91 0.85
C ILE A 43 20.66 11.51 1.83
N LYS A 44 19.58 10.92 1.31
CA LYS A 44 18.50 10.32 2.08
C LYS A 44 18.87 8.90 2.48
N ILE A 45 18.81 8.61 3.77
CA ILE A 45 19.01 7.27 4.34
C ILE A 45 17.63 6.71 4.73
N PRO A 46 17.15 5.64 4.09
CA PRO A 46 15.83 5.07 4.38
C PRO A 46 15.86 4.22 5.66
N GLY A 47 14.71 4.07 6.32
CA GLY A 47 14.55 3.28 7.55
C GLY A 47 15.05 3.98 8.82
N PHE A 48 15.37 5.27 8.74
CA PHE A 48 15.85 6.07 9.87
C PHE A 48 15.08 7.38 10.01
N THR A 49 14.77 7.74 11.24
CA THR A 49 14.32 9.06 11.67
C THR A 49 15.41 9.75 12.49
N GLU A 50 15.18 11.00 12.88
CA GLU A 50 16.11 11.81 13.68
C GLU A 50 15.47 12.07 15.05
N GLN A 51 16.23 11.86 16.12
CA GLN A 51 15.86 12.24 17.48
C GLN A 51 16.80 13.34 17.97
N THR A 52 16.26 14.37 18.62
CA THR A 52 17.06 15.39 19.29
C THR A 52 17.46 14.92 20.68
N HIS A 53 18.76 15.03 21.00
CA HIS A 53 19.30 14.81 22.35
C HIS A 53 19.94 16.08 22.87
N THR A 54 19.60 16.46 24.10
CA THR A 54 20.20 17.59 24.79
C THR A 54 21.38 17.10 25.63
N ILE A 55 22.57 17.61 25.34
CA ILE A 55 23.82 17.27 26.02
C ILE A 55 23.69 17.52 27.52
N ARG A 56 24.00 16.50 28.32
CA ARG A 56 24.06 16.52 29.77
C ARG A 56 25.51 16.49 30.25
N SER A 57 25.71 16.82 31.53
CA SER A 57 27.04 16.74 32.14
C SER A 57 27.61 15.32 32.03
N GLY A 58 28.83 15.20 31.51
CA GLY A 58 29.52 13.93 31.33
C GLY A 58 29.20 13.18 30.03
N ASP A 59 28.33 13.72 29.18
CA ASP A 59 28.07 13.19 27.84
C ASP A 59 29.30 13.33 26.93
N THR A 60 29.52 12.31 26.12
CA THR A 60 30.44 12.36 24.97
C THR A 60 29.75 11.70 23.79
N PHE A 61 30.15 12.02 22.56
CA PHE A 61 29.61 11.34 21.37
C PHE A 61 29.79 9.83 21.45
N TRP A 62 30.90 9.36 22.04
CA TRP A 62 31.13 7.93 22.24
C TRP A 62 30.11 7.30 23.19
N LYS A 63 29.86 7.91 24.37
CA LYS A 63 28.88 7.39 25.33
C LYS A 63 27.47 7.38 24.77
N ILE A 64 27.10 8.46 24.05
CA ILE A 64 25.80 8.58 23.40
C ILE A 64 25.66 7.53 22.28
N ALA A 65 26.67 7.38 21.42
CA ALA A 65 26.63 6.37 20.37
C ALA A 65 26.48 4.96 20.97
N GLN A 66 27.25 4.66 22.02
CA GLN A 66 27.17 3.37 22.73
C GLN A 66 25.78 3.12 23.34
N SER A 67 25.19 4.10 24.02
CA SER A 67 23.86 3.94 24.64
C SER A 67 22.73 3.75 23.63
N HIS A 68 22.91 4.20 22.40
CA HIS A 68 21.96 4.04 21.30
C HIS A 68 22.32 2.89 20.34
N HIS A 69 23.36 2.10 20.64
CA HIS A 69 23.87 1.03 19.77
C HIS A 69 24.25 1.51 18.36
N LEU A 70 24.84 2.70 18.28
CA LEU A 70 25.25 3.34 17.03
C LEU A 70 26.77 3.33 16.86
N ASN A 71 27.21 3.38 15.61
CA ASN A 71 28.57 3.77 15.29
C ASN A 71 28.73 5.28 15.52
N ILE A 72 29.81 5.71 16.17
CA ILE A 72 30.10 7.12 16.42
C ILE A 72 30.10 7.96 15.14
N ASP A 73 30.53 7.38 14.01
CA ASP A 73 30.55 8.07 12.73
C ASP A 73 29.15 8.51 12.27
N ALA A 74 28.10 7.76 12.64
CA ALA A 74 26.72 8.14 12.34
C ALA A 74 26.30 9.42 13.07
N LEU A 75 26.77 9.62 14.32
CA LEU A 75 26.56 10.88 15.04
C LEU A 75 27.36 12.03 14.42
N LEU A 76 28.63 11.79 14.07
CA LEU A 76 29.48 12.81 13.43
C LEU A 76 28.89 13.27 12.09
N LEU A 77 28.35 12.33 11.31
CA LEU A 77 27.75 12.59 10.01
C LEU A 77 26.48 13.45 10.10
N LEU A 78 25.68 13.31 11.16
CA LEU A 78 24.51 14.17 11.41
C LEU A 78 24.86 15.51 12.05
N ASN A 79 26.00 15.61 12.73
CA ASN A 79 26.37 16.78 13.54
C ASN A 79 27.69 17.43 13.06
N GLN A 80 27.87 17.54 11.74
CA GLN A 80 29.14 17.98 11.11
C GLN A 80 29.62 19.38 11.52
N ASN A 81 28.72 20.23 12.00
CA ASN A 81 29.06 21.59 12.43
C ASN A 81 29.49 21.67 13.90
N MET A 82 29.62 20.54 14.59
CA MET A 82 29.90 20.48 16.03
C MET A 82 31.28 19.89 16.28
N ASN A 83 31.98 20.41 17.29
CA ASN A 83 33.22 19.83 17.75
C ASN A 83 32.95 18.76 18.83
N PRO A 84 33.19 17.46 18.56
CA PRO A 84 32.86 16.38 19.49
C PRO A 84 33.68 16.41 20.80
N SER A 85 34.81 17.12 20.83
CA SER A 85 35.65 17.27 22.02
C SER A 85 35.29 18.48 22.90
N GLN A 86 34.35 19.32 22.46
CA GLN A 86 33.97 20.57 23.13
C GLN A 86 32.45 20.69 23.27
N LEU A 87 31.79 19.61 23.69
CA LEU A 87 30.34 19.61 23.90
C LEU A 87 29.97 20.48 25.09
N GLN A 88 28.94 21.32 24.91
CA GLN A 88 28.42 22.19 25.96
C GLN A 88 27.12 21.61 26.53
N VAL A 89 26.98 21.60 27.85
CA VAL A 89 25.72 21.21 28.50
C VAL A 89 24.59 22.12 28.03
N GLY A 90 23.46 21.52 27.66
CA GLY A 90 22.30 22.23 27.08
C GLY A 90 22.34 22.35 25.56
N GLN A 91 23.47 22.05 24.91
CA GLN A 91 23.56 21.97 23.45
C GLN A 91 22.72 20.80 22.92
N THR A 92 22.12 20.93 21.74
CA THR A 92 21.36 19.86 21.12
C THR A 92 22.14 19.19 19.99
N ILE A 93 22.06 17.87 19.91
CA ILE A 93 22.58 17.05 18.81
C ILE A 93 21.45 16.23 18.19
N ARG A 94 21.67 15.78 16.96
CA ARG A 94 20.78 14.85 16.26
C ARG A 94 21.33 13.43 16.37
N ILE A 95 20.46 12.49 16.71
CA ILE A 95 20.76 11.06 16.82
C ILE A 95 19.96 10.31 15.76
N PRO A 96 20.58 9.43 14.96
CA PRO A 96 19.86 8.57 14.04
C PRO A 96 19.09 7.52 14.82
N LEU A 97 17.79 7.41 14.58
CA LEU A 97 16.93 6.40 15.17
C LEU A 97 16.47 5.44 14.07
N ARG A 98 16.87 4.16 14.18
CA ARG A 98 16.40 3.13 13.26
C ARG A 98 14.93 2.83 13.54
N VAL A 99 14.13 2.76 12.48
CA VAL A 99 12.73 2.35 12.56
C VAL A 99 12.65 0.82 12.51
N THR A 100 12.30 0.22 13.66
CA THR A 100 12.24 -1.25 13.85
C THR A 100 10.84 -1.77 14.15
N THR A 101 9.84 -0.88 14.25
CA THR A 101 8.45 -1.21 14.55
C THR A 101 7.52 -0.61 13.52
N LEU A 102 6.29 -1.13 13.43
CA LEU A 102 5.25 -0.54 12.60
C LEU A 102 5.03 0.93 12.97
N THR A 103 4.84 1.75 11.94
CA THR A 103 4.64 3.20 12.07
C THR A 103 3.17 3.58 12.05
N MET A 104 2.32 2.62 11.70
CA MET A 104 0.86 2.73 11.71
C MET A 104 0.31 2.19 13.04
N ASP A 105 -0.59 2.94 13.67
CA ASP A 105 -1.18 2.68 14.98
C ASP A 105 -2.71 2.82 14.97
N GLY A 106 -3.45 1.75 15.32
CA GLY A 106 -4.91 1.78 15.34
C GLY A 106 -5.54 1.81 13.94
N VAL A 107 -6.55 0.97 13.74
CA VAL A 107 -7.23 0.75 12.45
C VAL A 107 -8.75 0.69 12.59
N ASP A 108 -9.26 1.05 13.76
CA ASP A 108 -10.68 1.14 14.11
C ASP A 108 -11.47 2.14 13.27
N HIS A 109 -10.79 3.19 12.79
CA HIS A 109 -11.35 4.17 11.84
C HIS A 109 -10.33 4.51 10.74
N TYR A 110 -10.39 3.79 9.61
CA TYR A 110 -9.40 3.91 8.53
C TYR A 110 -9.96 4.56 7.26
N ASP A 111 -10.19 5.86 7.31
CA ASP A 111 -10.67 6.65 6.18
C ASP A 111 -9.53 7.11 5.22
N PHE A 112 -9.90 7.87 4.19
CA PHE A 112 -8.94 8.41 3.22
C PHE A 112 -7.88 9.31 3.87
N GLN A 113 -8.26 10.16 4.83
CA GLN A 113 -7.34 11.08 5.48
C GLN A 113 -6.33 10.34 6.34
N ARG A 114 -6.79 9.31 7.06
CA ARG A 114 -5.94 8.41 7.83
C ARG A 114 -4.94 7.69 6.93
N MET A 115 -5.42 7.08 5.85
CA MET A 115 -4.57 6.42 4.85
C MET A 115 -3.52 7.39 4.28
N ARG A 116 -3.93 8.60 3.89
CA ARG A 116 -3.02 9.63 3.36
C ARG A 116 -1.91 9.98 4.36
N ASN A 117 -2.26 10.18 5.62
CA ASN A 117 -1.28 10.47 6.67
C ASN A 117 -0.27 9.33 6.85
N ASP A 118 -0.73 8.08 6.82
CA ASP A 118 0.15 6.91 6.92
C ASP A 118 1.06 6.79 5.68
N ILE A 119 0.56 7.07 4.49
CA ILE A 119 1.38 7.14 3.27
C ILE A 119 2.48 8.20 3.42
N GLU A 120 2.16 9.42 3.86
CA GLU A 120 3.18 10.46 4.03
C GLU A 120 4.26 10.05 5.04
N LYS A 121 3.87 9.44 6.18
CA LYS A 121 4.83 8.89 7.15
C LYS A 121 5.74 7.86 6.49
N LEU A 122 5.18 6.93 5.71
CA LEU A 122 5.96 5.90 5.01
C LEU A 122 6.92 6.52 3.99
N LEU A 123 6.50 7.52 3.20
CA LEU A 123 7.36 8.14 2.19
C LEU A 123 8.54 8.92 2.80
N VAL A 124 8.34 9.52 3.99
CA VAL A 124 9.43 10.18 4.74
C VAL A 124 10.46 9.17 5.25
N ILE A 125 10.00 8.02 5.75
CA ILE A 125 10.87 6.99 6.32
C ILE A 125 11.53 6.14 5.21
N TYR A 126 10.82 5.87 4.12
CA TYR A 126 11.21 4.99 3.03
C TYR A 126 11.21 5.72 1.67
N PRO A 127 12.13 6.66 1.44
CA PRO A 127 12.18 7.49 0.23
C PRO A 127 12.35 6.73 -1.10
N PHE A 128 12.74 5.44 -1.07
CA PHE A 128 12.76 4.59 -2.26
C PHE A 128 11.35 4.16 -2.72
N VAL A 129 10.32 4.33 -1.89
CA VAL A 129 8.92 4.11 -2.28
C VAL A 129 8.47 5.25 -3.17
N LYS A 130 7.92 4.92 -4.35
CA LYS A 130 7.41 5.93 -5.27
C LYS A 130 5.89 5.99 -5.14
N ARG A 131 5.36 7.18 -4.93
CA ARG A 131 3.92 7.46 -5.03
C ARG A 131 3.58 8.00 -6.42
N ARG A 132 2.52 7.46 -7.01
CA ARG A 132 1.86 8.01 -8.20
C ARG A 132 0.39 8.27 -7.88
N GLU A 133 -0.22 9.14 -8.67
CA GLU A 133 -1.67 9.31 -8.72
C GLU A 133 -2.17 8.52 -9.93
N ALA A 134 -2.93 7.45 -9.70
CA ALA A 134 -3.52 6.65 -10.78
C ALA A 134 -4.69 7.39 -11.45
N GLY A 135 -5.32 8.29 -10.69
CA GLY A 135 -6.42 9.15 -11.10
C GLY A 135 -7.08 9.72 -9.86
N LYS A 136 -8.32 10.20 -10.01
CA LYS A 136 -9.07 10.81 -8.91
C LYS A 136 -10.48 10.27 -8.85
N SER A 137 -11.06 10.31 -7.67
CA SER A 137 -12.45 9.97 -7.42
C SER A 137 -13.41 11.07 -7.90
N VAL A 138 -14.71 10.82 -7.77
CA VAL A 138 -15.75 11.82 -8.05
C VAL A 138 -15.56 13.11 -7.26
N ASP A 139 -15.17 13.03 -5.99
CA ASP A 139 -14.92 14.17 -5.12
C ASP A 139 -13.44 14.61 -5.14
N ASN A 140 -12.72 14.27 -6.22
CA ASN A 140 -11.37 14.75 -6.53
C ASN A 140 -10.30 14.30 -5.50
N LEU A 141 -10.54 13.18 -4.81
CA LEU A 141 -9.56 12.52 -3.95
C LEU A 141 -8.64 11.63 -4.80
N SER A 142 -7.33 11.70 -4.56
CA SER A 142 -6.34 10.93 -5.31
C SER A 142 -6.45 9.43 -5.05
N LEU A 143 -6.44 8.62 -6.12
CA LEU A 143 -6.21 7.18 -6.02
C LEU A 143 -4.70 6.96 -6.01
N TYR A 144 -4.12 6.78 -4.82
CA TYR A 144 -2.67 6.61 -4.66
C TYR A 144 -2.21 5.22 -5.08
N ASP A 145 -1.15 5.18 -5.88
CA ASP A 145 -0.44 3.96 -6.30
C ASP A 145 1.00 4.01 -5.76
N LEU A 146 1.31 3.11 -4.82
CA LEU A 146 2.59 3.02 -4.14
C LEU A 146 3.44 1.91 -4.77
N ARG A 147 4.62 2.27 -5.26
CA ARG A 147 5.54 1.38 -5.97
C ARG A 147 6.74 1.03 -5.12
N VAL A 148 6.98 -0.27 -4.95
CA VAL A 148 8.13 -0.83 -4.22
C VAL A 148 8.76 -1.96 -5.00
N GLY A 149 10.05 -1.84 -5.32
CA GLY A 149 10.80 -2.82 -6.10
C GLY A 149 11.31 -2.28 -7.43
N LYS A 150 12.30 -2.97 -8.00
CA LYS A 150 13.16 -2.45 -9.08
C LYS A 150 12.82 -2.96 -10.48
N THR A 151 12.02 -4.03 -10.59
CA THR A 151 11.86 -4.76 -11.84
C THR A 151 10.65 -4.31 -12.66
N ASN A 152 10.62 -4.78 -13.92
CA ASN A 152 9.45 -4.66 -14.79
C ASN A 152 8.38 -5.73 -14.52
N ARG A 153 8.64 -6.72 -13.65
CA ARG A 153 7.62 -7.70 -13.23
C ARG A 153 6.74 -7.05 -12.15
N LYS A 154 5.71 -6.34 -12.61
CA LYS A 154 4.82 -5.57 -11.73
C LYS A 154 3.64 -6.43 -11.28
N ILE A 155 3.37 -6.45 -9.98
CA ILE A 155 2.23 -7.13 -9.37
C ILE A 155 1.34 -6.06 -8.74
N GLN A 156 0.08 -5.99 -9.17
CA GLN A 156 -0.87 -5.04 -8.60
C GLN A 156 -1.63 -5.68 -7.43
N MET A 157 -1.72 -4.95 -6.33
CA MET A 157 -2.60 -5.25 -5.21
C MET A 157 -3.46 -4.03 -4.95
N ASN A 158 -4.77 -4.20 -4.84
CA ASN A 158 -5.70 -3.10 -4.60
C ASN A 158 -6.74 -3.49 -3.55
N ALA A 159 -7.35 -2.47 -2.94
CA ALA A 159 -8.30 -2.62 -1.85
C ALA A 159 -9.41 -1.56 -1.91
N SER A 160 -10.50 -1.82 -1.19
CA SER A 160 -11.66 -0.92 -1.06
C SER A 160 -12.23 -0.45 -2.40
N PHE A 161 -12.45 -1.39 -3.32
CA PHE A 161 -13.36 -1.16 -4.46
C PHE A 161 -14.78 -0.92 -3.94
N HIS A 162 -15.19 -1.68 -2.93
CA HIS A 162 -16.44 -1.49 -2.23
C HIS A 162 -16.22 -0.71 -0.93
N ALA A 163 -17.10 0.26 -0.68
CA ALA A 163 -16.96 1.20 0.43
C ALA A 163 -17.06 0.57 1.82
N ASN A 164 -18.00 -0.36 2.02
CA ASN A 164 -18.18 -1.06 3.29
C ASN A 164 -17.16 -2.20 3.52
N GLU A 165 -16.21 -2.39 2.60
CA GLU A 165 -15.11 -3.36 2.69
C GLU A 165 -13.79 -2.66 3.04
N TRP A 166 -13.89 -1.49 3.69
CA TRP A 166 -12.79 -0.57 3.98
C TRP A 166 -11.65 -1.21 4.78
N ILE A 167 -11.91 -2.29 5.54
CA ILE A 167 -10.90 -3.04 6.31
C ILE A 167 -9.78 -3.62 5.41
N THR A 168 -10.04 -3.78 4.11
CA THR A 168 -9.03 -4.22 3.13
C THR A 168 -7.91 -3.19 2.95
N SER A 169 -8.20 -1.88 3.09
CA SER A 169 -7.21 -0.80 3.01
C SER A 169 -6.12 -0.88 4.09
N PRO A 170 -6.44 -0.91 5.40
CA PRO A 170 -5.41 -1.04 6.43
C PRO A 170 -4.67 -2.38 6.36
N ILE A 171 -5.30 -3.46 5.88
CA ILE A 171 -4.62 -4.75 5.64
C ILE A 171 -3.48 -4.59 4.62
N LEU A 172 -3.78 -3.98 3.47
CA LEU A 172 -2.78 -3.75 2.41
C LEU A 172 -1.70 -2.76 2.88
N MET A 173 -2.08 -1.74 3.65
CA MET A 173 -1.11 -0.78 4.21
C MET A 173 -0.22 -1.39 5.29
N LYS A 174 -0.74 -2.28 6.16
CA LYS A 174 0.06 -3.04 7.14
C LYS A 174 1.05 -3.96 6.44
N PHE A 175 0.61 -4.67 5.39
CA PHE A 175 1.50 -5.48 4.56
C PHE A 175 2.64 -4.66 3.96
N LEU A 176 2.30 -3.50 3.38
CA LEU A 176 3.31 -2.58 2.83
C LEU A 176 4.29 -2.13 3.92
N ASN A 177 3.81 -1.72 5.10
CA ASN A 177 4.68 -1.26 6.18
C ASN A 177 5.59 -2.40 6.70
N GLU A 178 5.08 -3.62 6.90
CA GLU A 178 5.88 -4.79 7.28
C GLU A 178 6.95 -5.11 6.22
N TYR A 179 6.60 -5.03 4.94
CA TYR A 179 7.54 -5.26 3.86
C TYR A 179 8.67 -4.21 3.84
N LEU A 180 8.34 -2.94 4.03
CA LEU A 180 9.33 -1.85 4.10
C LEU A 180 10.24 -1.97 5.31
N LEU A 181 9.70 -2.34 6.48
CA LEU A 181 10.49 -2.65 7.67
C LEU A 181 11.44 -3.81 7.41
N ALA A 182 10.96 -4.89 6.79
CA ALA A 182 11.80 -6.05 6.50
C ALA A 182 12.95 -5.68 5.55
N LEU A 183 12.71 -4.82 4.55
CA LEU A 183 13.75 -4.32 3.64
C LEU A 183 14.85 -3.54 4.36
N THR A 184 14.49 -2.57 5.21
CA THR A 184 15.47 -1.70 5.88
C THR A 184 16.11 -2.34 7.11
N ASN A 185 15.57 -3.46 7.60
CA ASN A 185 16.13 -4.21 8.71
C ASN A 185 16.78 -5.54 8.28
N GLY A 186 16.87 -5.81 6.97
CA GLY A 186 17.53 -7.01 6.45
C GLY A 186 16.83 -8.31 6.83
N GLN A 187 15.50 -8.28 6.95
CA GLN A 187 14.69 -9.40 7.44
C GLN A 187 13.92 -10.11 6.30
N ASN A 188 13.37 -11.27 6.65
CA ASN A 188 12.44 -12.01 5.81
C ASN A 188 10.99 -11.58 6.10
N ILE A 189 10.13 -11.69 5.09
CA ILE A 189 8.67 -11.59 5.24
C ILE A 189 8.06 -12.93 4.82
N SER A 190 7.30 -13.56 5.72
CA SER A 190 6.74 -14.92 5.53
C SER A 190 7.78 -15.95 5.05
N GLY A 191 9.00 -15.91 5.62
CA GLY A 191 10.09 -16.82 5.27
C GLY A 191 10.87 -16.48 4.00
N VAL A 192 10.50 -15.42 3.27
CA VAL A 192 11.17 -14.99 2.04
C VAL A 192 11.98 -13.73 2.28
N SER A 193 13.21 -13.67 1.75
CA SER A 193 14.04 -12.45 1.83
C SER A 193 13.32 -11.26 1.20
N ALA A 194 13.09 -10.20 1.99
CA ALA A 194 12.44 -8.99 1.50
C ALA A 194 13.25 -8.35 0.36
N LEU A 195 14.58 -8.31 0.48
CA LEU A 195 15.46 -7.79 -0.57
C LEU A 195 15.35 -8.59 -1.87
N SER A 196 15.26 -9.93 -1.78
CA SER A 196 15.05 -10.75 -2.98
C SER A 196 13.71 -10.47 -3.66
N ILE A 197 12.66 -10.10 -2.92
CA ILE A 197 11.39 -9.68 -3.51
C ILE A 197 11.59 -8.36 -4.26
N TYR A 198 12.24 -7.38 -3.62
CA TYR A 198 12.51 -6.05 -4.18
C TYR A 198 13.28 -6.11 -5.50
N GLU A 199 14.22 -7.05 -5.60
CA GLU A 199 15.05 -7.26 -6.78
C GLU A 199 14.36 -8.05 -7.90
N ARG A 200 13.25 -8.76 -7.63
CA ARG A 200 12.59 -9.67 -8.59
C ARG A 200 11.19 -9.23 -9.00
N ALA A 201 10.54 -8.38 -8.22
CA ALA A 201 9.19 -7.90 -8.47
C ALA A 201 9.06 -6.43 -8.07
N GLN A 202 8.08 -5.76 -8.67
CA GLN A 202 7.63 -4.46 -8.22
C GLN A 202 6.18 -4.56 -7.77
N LEU A 203 5.93 -4.30 -6.49
CA LEU A 203 4.59 -4.12 -5.95
C LEU A 203 4.02 -2.79 -6.45
N SER A 204 2.77 -2.79 -6.90
CA SER A 204 1.90 -1.65 -7.08
C SER A 204 0.73 -1.79 -6.13
N ALA A 205 0.76 -1.05 -5.03
CA ALA A 205 -0.30 -1.07 -4.03
C ALA A 205 -1.22 0.15 -4.23
N VAL A 206 -2.49 -0.11 -4.53
CA VAL A 206 -3.56 0.90 -4.57
C VAL A 206 -4.47 0.68 -3.37
N PRO A 207 -4.20 1.33 -2.21
CA PRO A 207 -4.82 0.91 -0.96
C PRO A 207 -6.30 1.25 -0.85
N MET A 208 -6.80 2.21 -1.63
CA MET A 208 -8.20 2.63 -1.59
C MET A 208 -8.65 3.11 -2.97
N VAL A 209 -9.44 2.29 -3.64
CA VAL A 209 -9.99 2.60 -4.97
C VAL A 209 -11.23 3.49 -4.87
N ASN A 210 -12.04 3.34 -3.82
CA ASN A 210 -13.27 4.09 -3.57
C ASN A 210 -13.15 5.03 -2.34
N PRO A 211 -12.29 6.07 -2.38
CA PRO A 211 -12.08 6.91 -1.21
C PRO A 211 -13.33 7.70 -0.80
N ASP A 212 -14.18 8.08 -1.74
CA ASP A 212 -15.40 8.83 -1.46
C ASP A 212 -16.43 7.95 -0.74
N GLY A 213 -16.64 6.73 -1.24
CA GLY A 213 -17.56 5.77 -0.63
C GLY A 213 -17.08 5.32 0.75
N VAL A 214 -15.79 5.03 0.93
CA VAL A 214 -15.22 4.71 2.26
C VAL A 214 -15.44 5.88 3.22
N SER A 215 -15.20 7.12 2.77
CA SER A 215 -15.46 8.31 3.58
C SER A 215 -16.94 8.46 3.94
N LEU A 216 -17.86 8.13 3.03
CA LEU A 216 -19.30 8.12 3.32
C LEU A 216 -19.66 7.09 4.40
N VAL A 217 -19.11 5.88 4.32
CA VAL A 217 -19.37 4.80 5.30
C VAL A 217 -18.87 5.18 6.69
N LEU A 218 -17.67 5.76 6.78
CA LEU A 218 -17.00 6.03 8.05
C LEU A 218 -17.37 7.39 8.66
N ASN A 219 -17.48 8.43 7.84
CA ASN A 219 -17.63 9.81 8.30
C ASN A 219 -19.05 10.36 8.05
N GLY A 220 -19.89 9.62 7.33
CA GLY A 220 -21.18 10.11 6.88
C GLY A 220 -21.07 11.03 5.65
N PRO A 221 -22.20 11.64 5.26
CA PRO A 221 -22.31 12.29 3.96
C PRO A 221 -21.59 13.65 3.92
N PRO A 222 -20.84 13.97 2.84
CA PRO A 222 -20.22 15.28 2.72
C PRO A 222 -21.28 16.37 2.52
N ALA A 223 -21.05 17.56 3.07
CA ALA A 223 -22.01 18.67 3.06
C ALA A 223 -22.55 18.99 1.64
N ALA A 224 -21.68 18.96 0.62
CA ALA A 224 -22.04 19.26 -0.76
C ALA A 224 -22.98 18.22 -1.41
N ARG A 225 -23.09 17.01 -0.85
CA ARG A 225 -23.92 15.92 -1.40
C ARG A 225 -24.90 15.33 -0.38
N HIS A 226 -25.09 15.99 0.76
CA HIS A 226 -25.84 15.44 1.90
C HIS A 226 -27.22 14.90 1.50
N GLU A 227 -28.02 15.71 0.82
CA GLU A 227 -29.35 15.32 0.36
C GLU A 227 -29.31 14.27 -0.76
N GLU A 228 -28.31 14.35 -1.64
CA GLU A 228 -28.13 13.42 -2.76
C GLU A 228 -27.93 11.99 -2.25
N VAL A 229 -26.95 11.78 -1.37
CA VAL A 229 -26.59 10.43 -0.92
C VAL A 229 -27.64 9.83 0.01
N ILE A 230 -28.33 10.64 0.83
CA ILE A 230 -29.49 10.18 1.61
C ILE A 230 -30.61 9.71 0.69
N ARG A 231 -30.91 10.47 -0.38
CA ARG A 231 -31.91 10.06 -1.37
C ARG A 231 -31.51 8.75 -2.07
N LEU A 232 -30.25 8.62 -2.48
CA LEU A 232 -29.74 7.37 -3.06
C LEU A 232 -29.81 6.21 -2.06
N ASN A 233 -29.64 6.49 -0.77
CA ASN A 233 -29.80 5.54 0.34
C ASN A 233 -31.25 5.40 0.82
N ARG A 234 -32.23 5.76 -0.01
CA ARG A 234 -33.68 5.59 0.25
C ARG A 234 -34.15 6.29 1.53
N GLY A 235 -33.57 7.44 1.86
CA GLY A 235 -33.88 8.21 3.05
C GLY A 235 -33.12 7.77 4.31
N SER A 236 -32.34 6.69 4.25
CA SER A 236 -31.52 6.23 5.38
C SER A 236 -30.29 7.11 5.58
N THR A 237 -30.01 7.46 6.84
CA THR A 237 -28.76 8.10 7.27
C THR A 237 -27.72 7.09 7.74
N ASP A 238 -28.06 5.81 7.80
CA ASP A 238 -27.12 4.71 8.04
C ASP A 238 -26.51 4.26 6.71
N PHE A 239 -25.21 4.55 6.55
CA PHE A 239 -24.43 4.21 5.37
C PHE A 239 -23.55 2.96 5.56
N SER A 240 -23.65 2.24 6.68
CA SER A 240 -22.83 1.04 6.94
C SER A 240 -22.95 -0.02 5.82
N GLY A 241 -24.12 -0.15 5.21
CA GLY A 241 -24.37 -1.06 4.08
C GLY A 241 -23.95 -0.53 2.69
N TRP A 242 -23.40 0.68 2.60
CA TRP A 242 -23.04 1.32 1.34
C TRP A 242 -21.81 0.66 0.72
N LYS A 243 -21.99 0.11 -0.48
CA LYS A 243 -20.97 -0.62 -1.25
C LYS A 243 -20.43 0.22 -2.42
N ALA A 244 -21.30 0.99 -3.06
CA ALA A 244 -21.02 1.78 -4.26
C ALA A 244 -20.04 2.96 -4.03
N ASN A 245 -19.66 3.66 -5.11
CA ASN A 245 -19.03 4.98 -5.00
C ASN A 245 -20.04 6.05 -4.54
N ILE A 246 -19.60 7.31 -4.42
CA ILE A 246 -20.45 8.40 -3.91
C ILE A 246 -21.67 8.70 -4.80
N ARG A 247 -21.62 8.34 -6.08
CA ARG A 247 -22.73 8.49 -7.04
C ARG A 247 -23.69 7.29 -7.04
N GLY A 248 -23.44 6.28 -6.20
CA GLY A 248 -24.28 5.09 -6.13
C GLY A 248 -24.04 4.10 -7.28
N VAL A 249 -22.83 4.08 -7.86
CA VAL A 249 -22.41 3.09 -8.87
C VAL A 249 -21.44 2.08 -8.23
N ASP A 250 -21.69 0.80 -8.44
CA ASP A 250 -20.79 -0.28 -8.03
C ASP A 250 -19.57 -0.33 -8.96
N LEU A 251 -18.42 0.06 -8.42
CA LEU A 251 -17.16 0.12 -9.18
C LEU A 251 -16.73 -1.24 -9.70
N ASN A 252 -17.03 -2.34 -9.00
CA ASN A 252 -16.67 -3.70 -9.44
C ASN A 252 -17.74 -4.31 -10.37
N LYS A 253 -18.59 -3.47 -10.96
CA LYS A 253 -19.57 -3.80 -12.00
C LYS A 253 -19.49 -2.88 -13.21
N GLN A 254 -18.35 -2.20 -13.38
CA GLN A 254 -18.12 -1.22 -14.44
C GLN A 254 -17.17 -1.70 -15.54
N PHE A 255 -16.53 -2.87 -15.40
CA PHE A 255 -15.52 -3.31 -16.34
C PHE A 255 -16.14 -4.09 -17.52
N PRO A 256 -15.59 -3.96 -18.75
CA PRO A 256 -16.17 -4.55 -19.97
C PRO A 256 -15.87 -6.06 -20.07
N ALA A 257 -16.46 -6.85 -19.18
CA ALA A 257 -16.40 -8.31 -19.15
C ALA A 257 -17.81 -8.86 -18.91
N ASN A 258 -18.53 -9.23 -19.97
CA ASN A 258 -19.96 -9.56 -19.95
C ASN A 258 -20.84 -8.51 -19.24
N TRP A 259 -20.52 -7.23 -19.41
CA TRP A 259 -21.21 -6.14 -18.71
C TRP A 259 -22.67 -5.98 -19.15
N GLU A 260 -22.97 -6.12 -20.45
CA GLU A 260 -24.35 -6.02 -20.95
C GLU A 260 -25.24 -7.09 -20.32
N PHE A 261 -24.73 -8.30 -20.17
CA PHE A 261 -25.41 -9.41 -19.50
C PHE A 261 -25.60 -9.12 -18.01
N GLU A 262 -24.56 -8.66 -17.33
CA GLU A 262 -24.62 -8.34 -15.91
C GLU A 262 -25.61 -7.19 -15.64
N LYS A 263 -25.62 -6.15 -16.48
CA LYS A 263 -26.55 -5.02 -16.37
C LYS A 263 -28.00 -5.44 -16.42
N GLU A 264 -28.35 -6.50 -17.14
CA GLU A 264 -29.72 -6.99 -17.16
C GLU A 264 -30.20 -7.58 -15.84
N ARG A 265 -29.28 -8.11 -15.03
CA ARG A 265 -29.56 -8.80 -13.77
C ARG A 265 -29.47 -7.90 -12.54
N LYS A 266 -29.03 -6.65 -12.70
CA LYS A 266 -28.71 -5.72 -11.62
C LYS A 266 -29.70 -4.56 -11.51
N PRO A 267 -29.69 -3.81 -10.39
CA PRO A 267 -30.46 -2.58 -10.27
C PRO A 267 -30.27 -1.67 -11.48
N LYS A 268 -31.32 -0.94 -11.85
CA LYS A 268 -31.34 -0.07 -13.04
C LYS A 268 -31.10 1.40 -12.73
N VAL A 269 -30.97 1.74 -11.45
CA VAL A 269 -30.79 3.11 -10.96
C VAL A 269 -29.68 3.14 -9.90
N PRO A 270 -29.00 4.28 -9.75
CA PRO A 270 -27.98 4.43 -8.70
C PRO A 270 -28.53 4.20 -7.30
N GLY A 271 -27.69 3.67 -6.42
CA GLY A 271 -28.06 3.36 -5.05
C GLY A 271 -26.91 2.78 -4.24
N PRO A 272 -27.18 2.25 -3.04
CA PRO A 272 -26.12 1.83 -2.11
C PRO A 272 -25.29 0.65 -2.61
N ARG A 273 -25.79 -0.13 -3.59
CA ARG A 273 -25.10 -1.33 -4.08
C ARG A 273 -25.55 -1.78 -5.47
N ASP A 274 -24.66 -2.51 -6.12
CA ASP A 274 -24.87 -3.36 -7.28
C ASP A 274 -25.35 -2.69 -8.58
N TYR A 275 -25.62 -1.38 -8.59
CA TYR A 275 -25.91 -0.65 -9.82
C TYR A 275 -24.65 -0.54 -10.69
N PRO A 276 -24.63 -1.10 -11.92
CA PRO A 276 -23.43 -1.20 -12.74
C PRO A 276 -23.08 0.09 -13.51
N GLY A 277 -23.91 1.13 -13.39
CA GLY A 277 -23.79 2.34 -14.19
C GLY A 277 -24.52 2.28 -15.53
N PRO A 278 -24.56 3.40 -16.28
CA PRO A 278 -25.26 3.48 -17.55
C PRO A 278 -24.52 2.81 -18.72
N SER A 279 -23.18 2.74 -18.66
CA SER A 279 -22.25 2.04 -19.56
C SER A 279 -21.01 1.59 -18.77
N THR A 280 -20.09 0.84 -19.39
CA THR A 280 -18.80 0.48 -18.77
C THR A 280 -17.89 1.69 -18.58
N LEU A 281 -17.02 1.64 -17.56
CA LEU A 281 -15.98 2.62 -17.29
C LEU A 281 -16.51 4.07 -17.35
N THR A 282 -17.60 4.37 -16.65
CA THR A 282 -18.16 5.73 -16.54
C THR A 282 -17.59 6.48 -15.35
N GLU A 283 -17.35 5.76 -14.26
CA GLU A 283 -16.87 6.33 -13.00
C GLU A 283 -15.37 6.61 -13.07
N PRO A 284 -14.92 7.78 -12.56
CA PRO A 284 -13.53 8.20 -12.67
C PRO A 284 -12.57 7.23 -11.95
N GLU A 285 -13.02 6.58 -10.86
CA GLU A 285 -12.25 5.56 -10.15
C GLU A 285 -11.99 4.33 -11.04
N THR A 286 -13.02 3.83 -11.73
CA THR A 286 -12.88 2.66 -12.61
C THR A 286 -12.05 2.96 -13.84
N LYS A 287 -12.19 4.16 -14.42
CA LYS A 287 -11.33 4.65 -15.51
C LYS A 287 -9.88 4.70 -15.08
N ALA A 288 -9.59 5.29 -13.91
CA ALA A 288 -8.24 5.37 -13.37
C ALA A 288 -7.59 3.98 -13.21
N MET A 289 -8.33 3.01 -12.67
CA MET A 289 -7.83 1.64 -12.52
C MET A 289 -7.63 0.94 -13.87
N ALA A 290 -8.54 1.11 -14.83
CA ALA A 290 -8.41 0.54 -16.17
C ALA A 290 -7.20 1.14 -16.91
N ASP A 291 -7.02 2.45 -16.84
CA ASP A 291 -5.90 3.15 -17.48
C ASP A 291 -4.57 2.77 -16.83
N LEU A 292 -4.55 2.59 -15.50
CA LEU A 292 -3.37 2.10 -14.80
C LEU A 292 -2.92 0.73 -15.33
N VAL A 293 -3.85 -0.21 -15.54
CA VAL A 293 -3.54 -1.54 -16.08
C VAL A 293 -3.05 -1.46 -17.53
N ARG A 294 -3.74 -0.69 -18.37
CA ARG A 294 -3.38 -0.50 -19.78
C ARG A 294 -1.97 0.08 -19.93
N ASN A 295 -1.59 1.00 -19.05
CA ASN A 295 -0.32 1.72 -19.15
C ASN A 295 0.86 0.96 -18.52
N GLU A 296 0.63 0.12 -17.52
CA GLU A 296 1.73 -0.43 -16.71
C GLU A 296 2.10 -1.89 -16.99
N SER A 297 1.28 -2.64 -17.73
CA SER A 297 1.51 -4.07 -18.09
C SER A 297 1.83 -4.95 -16.87
N PHE A 298 0.84 -5.16 -16.01
CA PHE A 298 1.00 -6.00 -14.82
C PHE A 298 1.14 -7.48 -15.18
N ALA A 299 2.06 -8.15 -14.51
CA ALA A 299 2.21 -9.60 -14.64
C ALA A 299 1.05 -10.34 -13.98
N ARG A 300 0.52 -9.81 -12.85
CA ARG A 300 -0.60 -10.37 -12.09
C ARG A 300 -1.33 -9.27 -11.30
N LEU A 301 -2.57 -9.55 -10.89
CA LEU A 301 -3.44 -8.61 -10.17
C LEU A 301 -4.18 -9.31 -9.03
N LEU A 302 -4.21 -8.69 -7.86
CA LEU A 302 -4.99 -9.11 -6.70
C LEU A 302 -5.91 -7.97 -6.25
N ALA A 303 -7.22 -8.20 -6.29
CA ALA A 303 -8.24 -7.31 -5.75
C ALA A 303 -8.73 -7.85 -4.40
N LEU A 304 -8.46 -7.10 -3.32
CA LEU A 304 -8.87 -7.47 -1.97
C LEU A 304 -10.29 -6.95 -1.72
N HIS A 305 -11.16 -7.87 -1.31
CA HIS A 305 -12.57 -7.66 -1.01
C HIS A 305 -12.93 -8.30 0.33
N THR A 306 -14.15 -8.10 0.80
CA THR A 306 -14.73 -8.90 1.90
C THR A 306 -16.16 -9.29 1.51
N GLN A 307 -16.67 -10.49 1.79
CA GLN A 307 -16.14 -11.51 2.68
C GLN A 307 -16.41 -12.92 2.15
N GLY A 308 -15.74 -13.92 2.72
CA GLY A 308 -15.98 -15.33 2.39
C GLY A 308 -14.86 -16.28 2.75
N LYS A 309 -13.63 -15.78 3.00
CA LYS A 309 -12.41 -16.59 3.00
C LYS A 309 -12.27 -17.39 1.68
N GLU A 310 -12.49 -16.69 0.56
CA GLU A 310 -12.53 -17.25 -0.79
C GLU A 310 -11.54 -16.54 -1.72
N ILE A 311 -11.07 -17.26 -2.74
CA ILE A 311 -10.15 -16.75 -3.77
C ILE A 311 -10.72 -17.10 -5.13
N PHE A 312 -11.31 -16.11 -5.81
CA PHE A 312 -11.79 -16.28 -7.19
C PHE A 312 -10.67 -16.01 -8.19
N TRP A 313 -10.44 -16.93 -9.13
CA TRP A 313 -9.23 -16.88 -9.99
C TRP A 313 -9.44 -17.17 -11.48
N GLY A 314 -10.62 -17.66 -11.88
CA GLY A 314 -10.94 -17.94 -13.29
C GLY A 314 -11.96 -16.98 -13.88
N TYR A 315 -12.05 -16.95 -15.20
CA TYR A 315 -13.07 -16.24 -15.97
C TYR A 315 -13.24 -16.90 -17.35
N GLU A 316 -14.35 -17.59 -17.60
CA GLU A 316 -14.71 -18.19 -18.91
C GLU A 316 -13.61 -19.03 -19.59
N GLY A 317 -12.71 -19.65 -18.81
CA GLY A 317 -11.58 -20.44 -19.34
C GLY A 317 -10.47 -19.60 -19.96
N LEU A 318 -10.47 -18.29 -19.70
CA LEU A 318 -9.54 -17.31 -20.25
C LEU A 318 -8.32 -17.08 -19.36
N GLU A 319 -8.36 -17.57 -18.12
CA GLU A 319 -7.24 -17.54 -17.20
C GLU A 319 -6.07 -18.40 -17.71
N PRO A 320 -4.81 -17.91 -17.59
CA PRO A 320 -3.66 -18.73 -17.99
C PRO A 320 -3.46 -19.91 -17.02
N PRO A 321 -2.80 -21.01 -17.46
CA PRO A 321 -2.60 -22.20 -16.62
C PRO A 321 -1.88 -21.94 -15.29
N GLU A 322 -0.98 -20.94 -15.25
CA GLU A 322 -0.28 -20.57 -14.02
C GLU A 322 -1.21 -20.04 -12.91
N SER A 323 -2.42 -19.58 -13.24
CA SER A 323 -3.41 -19.09 -12.27
C SER A 323 -3.85 -20.17 -11.30
N GLU A 324 -4.00 -21.42 -11.76
CA GLU A 324 -4.42 -22.54 -10.91
C GLU A 324 -3.35 -22.88 -9.87
N VAL A 325 -2.08 -22.89 -10.28
CA VAL A 325 -0.95 -23.14 -9.38
C VAL A 325 -0.90 -22.09 -8.28
N LEU A 326 -1.08 -20.83 -8.64
CA LEU A 326 -1.09 -19.72 -7.69
C LEU A 326 -2.32 -19.75 -6.78
N ALA A 327 -3.50 -20.05 -7.31
CA ALA A 327 -4.72 -20.15 -6.52
C ALA A 327 -4.59 -21.26 -5.46
N ASN A 328 -4.05 -22.42 -5.83
CA ASN A 328 -3.80 -23.52 -4.91
C ASN A 328 -2.75 -23.16 -3.85
N ASP A 329 -1.68 -22.46 -4.24
CA ASP A 329 -0.69 -21.94 -3.30
C ASP A 329 -1.29 -20.93 -2.32
N PHE A 330 -2.10 -19.99 -2.81
CA PHE A 330 -2.77 -19.00 -1.97
C PHE A 330 -3.72 -19.68 -0.99
N ALA A 331 -4.57 -20.60 -1.46
CA ALA A 331 -5.48 -21.37 -0.63
C ALA A 331 -4.74 -22.14 0.47
N ARG A 332 -3.65 -22.83 0.12
CA ARG A 332 -2.82 -23.57 1.10
C ARG A 332 -2.20 -22.64 2.15
N LEU A 333 -1.72 -21.47 1.75
CA LEU A 333 -1.02 -20.53 2.62
C LEU A 333 -1.97 -19.74 3.53
N SER A 334 -3.16 -19.41 3.05
CA SER A 334 -4.14 -18.62 3.79
C SER A 334 -5.20 -19.46 4.50
N GLY A 335 -5.39 -20.72 4.10
CA GLY A 335 -6.53 -21.54 4.52
C GLY A 335 -7.86 -21.12 3.88
N TYR A 336 -7.83 -20.33 2.80
CA TYR A 336 -9.03 -19.90 2.06
C TYR A 336 -9.37 -20.90 0.97
N THR A 337 -10.60 -20.85 0.47
CA THR A 337 -11.06 -21.73 -0.61
C THR A 337 -10.78 -21.10 -1.97
N ALA A 338 -10.02 -21.78 -2.84
CA ALA A 338 -9.86 -21.38 -4.23
C ALA A 338 -11.09 -21.79 -5.06
N ILE A 339 -11.75 -20.82 -5.68
CA ILE A 339 -12.95 -21.03 -6.50
C ILE A 339 -12.64 -20.55 -7.91
N ARG A 340 -12.75 -21.44 -8.89
CA ARG A 340 -12.40 -21.10 -10.27
C ARG A 340 -13.46 -20.21 -10.92
N TYR A 341 -14.73 -20.59 -10.81
CA TYR A 341 -15.84 -19.88 -11.45
C TYR A 341 -16.91 -19.50 -10.43
N VAL A 342 -17.44 -18.30 -10.62
CA VAL A 342 -18.55 -17.74 -9.86
C VAL A 342 -19.47 -17.04 -10.85
N ASP A 343 -20.79 -17.10 -10.60
CA ASP A 343 -21.80 -16.44 -11.44
C ASP A 343 -21.88 -14.94 -11.11
N SER A 344 -20.81 -14.21 -11.44
CA SER A 344 -20.68 -12.78 -11.27
C SER A 344 -19.73 -12.25 -12.34
N TYR A 345 -20.17 -11.25 -13.10
CA TYR A 345 -19.42 -10.68 -14.22
C TYR A 345 -19.14 -9.18 -14.01
N ALA A 346 -18.51 -8.54 -14.99
CA ALA A 346 -18.14 -7.12 -15.02
C ALA A 346 -17.16 -6.67 -13.93
N GLY A 347 -16.51 -7.63 -13.26
CA GLY A 347 -15.52 -7.36 -12.22
C GLY A 347 -14.17 -6.97 -12.79
N TYR A 348 -13.37 -6.30 -11.96
CA TYR A 348 -12.02 -5.87 -12.32
C TYR A 348 -11.11 -7.06 -12.67
N LYS A 349 -11.21 -8.15 -11.90
CA LYS A 349 -10.53 -9.43 -12.17
C LYS A 349 -10.91 -10.00 -13.53
N ASP A 350 -12.21 -10.06 -13.82
CA ASP A 350 -12.75 -10.67 -15.03
C ASP A 350 -12.18 -10.00 -16.27
N TRP A 351 -12.26 -8.66 -16.30
CA TRP A 351 -11.71 -7.84 -17.36
C TRP A 351 -10.20 -8.01 -17.51
N PHE A 352 -9.46 -8.06 -16.40
CA PHE A 352 -8.02 -8.27 -16.44
C PHE A 352 -7.65 -9.62 -17.08
N ILE A 353 -8.33 -10.69 -16.68
CA ILE A 353 -8.12 -12.03 -17.25
C ILE A 353 -8.52 -12.05 -18.73
N GLN A 354 -9.66 -11.47 -19.08
CA GLN A 354 -10.18 -11.43 -20.43
C GLN A 354 -9.23 -10.70 -21.38
N ASP A 355 -8.87 -9.45 -21.08
CA ASP A 355 -8.18 -8.59 -22.04
C ASP A 355 -6.68 -8.81 -22.05
N PHE A 356 -6.08 -9.16 -20.89
CA PHE A 356 -4.62 -9.26 -20.76
C PHE A 356 -4.11 -10.70 -20.71
N ARG A 357 -4.99 -11.69 -20.52
CA ARG A 357 -4.62 -13.12 -20.40
C ARG A 357 -3.55 -13.36 -19.33
N ARG A 358 -3.68 -12.66 -18.19
CA ARG A 358 -2.77 -12.73 -17.05
C ARG A 358 -3.50 -13.20 -15.79
N PRO A 359 -2.79 -13.75 -14.78
CA PRO A 359 -3.41 -14.17 -13.52
C PRO A 359 -4.04 -13.00 -12.76
N GLY A 360 -5.36 -13.04 -12.60
CA GLY A 360 -6.14 -12.11 -11.80
C GLY A 360 -6.85 -12.84 -10.67
N PHE A 361 -6.90 -12.23 -9.48
CA PHE A 361 -7.53 -12.81 -8.30
C PHE A 361 -8.42 -11.80 -7.61
N THR A 362 -9.59 -12.24 -7.16
CA THR A 362 -10.40 -11.56 -6.15
C THR A 362 -10.27 -12.36 -4.87
N VAL A 363 -9.77 -11.72 -3.81
CA VAL A 363 -9.52 -12.37 -2.52
C VAL A 363 -10.53 -11.81 -1.52
N GLU A 364 -11.52 -12.61 -1.16
CA GLU A 364 -12.58 -12.26 -0.22
C GLU A 364 -12.14 -12.56 1.21
N LEU A 365 -11.79 -11.51 1.95
CA LEU A 365 -11.19 -11.59 3.27
C LEU A 365 -12.25 -11.78 4.37
N GLY A 366 -11.89 -12.48 5.45
CA GLY A 366 -12.74 -12.60 6.64
C GLY A 366 -14.09 -13.29 6.40
N LEU A 367 -14.93 -13.34 7.44
CA LEU A 367 -16.26 -13.96 7.39
C LEU A 367 -17.29 -13.07 8.11
N GLY A 368 -18.55 -13.16 7.69
CA GLY A 368 -19.67 -12.46 8.34
C GLY A 368 -20.41 -11.52 7.40
N GLN A 369 -20.75 -10.34 7.90
CA GLN A 369 -21.50 -9.32 7.17
C GLN A 369 -20.73 -8.00 7.18
N ASN A 370 -20.58 -7.40 6.00
CA ASN A 370 -19.93 -6.11 5.85
C ASN A 370 -20.75 -4.96 6.48
N PRO A 371 -20.09 -3.97 7.12
CA PRO A 371 -18.65 -3.91 7.34
C PRO A 371 -18.19 -4.95 8.37
N LEU A 372 -17.13 -5.71 8.04
CA LEU A 372 -16.61 -6.70 8.98
C LEU A 372 -16.14 -6.02 10.27
N PRO A 373 -16.38 -6.64 11.44
CA PRO A 373 -15.94 -6.07 12.70
C PRO A 373 -14.41 -6.00 12.75
N ILE A 374 -13.88 -4.88 13.24
CA ILE A 374 -12.43 -4.64 13.29
C ILE A 374 -11.69 -5.66 14.15
N SER A 375 -12.38 -6.35 15.06
CA SER A 375 -11.81 -7.47 15.84
C SER A 375 -11.27 -8.60 14.96
N GLN A 376 -11.74 -8.76 13.72
CA GLN A 376 -11.21 -9.73 12.76
C GLN A 376 -9.89 -9.29 12.10
N TYR A 377 -9.47 -8.03 12.24
CA TYR A 377 -8.35 -7.45 11.50
C TYR A 377 -7.05 -8.27 11.60
N ASP A 378 -6.62 -8.61 12.81
CA ASP A 378 -5.37 -9.34 13.01
C ASP A 378 -5.45 -10.79 12.53
N GLU A 379 -6.60 -11.45 12.72
CA GLU A 379 -6.84 -12.80 12.18
C GLU A 379 -6.79 -12.77 10.65
N ILE A 380 -7.53 -11.85 10.01
CA ILE A 380 -7.52 -11.69 8.56
C ILE A 380 -6.09 -11.45 8.07
N TYR A 381 -5.36 -10.52 8.69
CA TYR A 381 -3.99 -10.22 8.29
C TYR A 381 -3.06 -11.43 8.40
N ALA A 382 -3.19 -12.24 9.46
CA ALA A 382 -2.40 -13.45 9.65
C ALA A 382 -2.60 -14.48 8.52
N HIS A 383 -3.84 -14.65 8.05
CA HIS A 383 -4.15 -15.53 6.92
C HIS A 383 -3.72 -14.93 5.57
N VAL A 384 -3.83 -13.61 5.41
CA VAL A 384 -3.63 -12.95 4.12
C VAL A 384 -2.16 -12.67 3.83
N LYS A 385 -1.34 -12.31 4.84
CA LYS A 385 0.06 -11.94 4.62
C LYS A 385 0.87 -12.99 3.83
N PRO A 386 0.81 -14.30 4.12
CA PRO A 386 1.56 -15.30 3.36
C PRO A 386 1.20 -15.34 1.87
N LEU A 387 -0.08 -15.18 1.52
CA LEU A 387 -0.52 -15.19 0.12
C LEU A 387 -0.06 -13.92 -0.63
N LEU A 388 -0.06 -12.76 0.03
CA LEU A 388 0.45 -11.51 -0.57
C LEU A 388 1.96 -11.62 -0.86
N VAL A 389 2.74 -12.22 0.05
CA VAL A 389 4.15 -12.52 -0.22
C VAL A 389 4.28 -13.48 -1.42
N ARG A 390 3.48 -14.55 -1.45
CA ARG A 390 3.51 -15.53 -2.54
C ARG A 390 3.19 -14.92 -3.90
N ALA A 391 2.32 -13.93 -3.95
CA ALA A 391 1.97 -13.22 -5.18
C ALA A 391 3.15 -12.43 -5.77
N LEU A 392 4.09 -11.99 -4.92
CA LEU A 392 5.27 -11.21 -5.33
C LEU A 392 6.43 -12.08 -5.84
N ILE A 393 6.42 -13.40 -5.59
CA ILE A 393 7.45 -14.34 -6.08
C ILE A 393 6.93 -15.19 -7.23
#